data_AF-A0A7Z9PZM8-F1
#
_entry.id   AF-A0A7Z9PZM8-F1
#
_cell.length_a   1.000
_cell.length_b   1.000
_cell.length_c   1.000
_cell.angle_alpha   90.00
_cell.angle_beta   90.00
_cell.angle_gamma   90.00
#
_symmetry.space_group_name_H-M   'P 1'
#
loop_
_entity.id
_entity.type
_entity.pdbx_description
1 polymer ?
#
loop_
_entity_poly.entity_id
_entity_poly.type
_entity_poly.pdbx_seq_one_letter_code
_entity_poly.pdbx_strand_id
1 'polypeptide(L)'
;GNSPEDLEAVTQGFLGKLRQDKRLTGLFTPFSTAVPEIKLEVDRTKVKLLGVALNEVFSTLQVNLGGAYINLFNKFGRTWRVYVQ
;
A
#
# COMPACT_ATOMS: atom_id res chain seq x y z
N GLY A 1 -17.28 -11.14 -0.61
CA GLY A 1 -15.99 -11.75 -0.22
C GLY A 1 -15.63 -11.19 1.12
N ASN A 2 -15.19 -12.03 2.05
CA ASN A 2 -14.83 -11.63 3.43
C ASN A 2 -13.67 -10.62 3.44
N SER A 3 -13.52 -9.87 4.53
CA SER A 3 -12.48 -8.84 4.63
C SER A 3 -11.09 -9.45 4.90
N PRO A 4 -9.99 -8.72 4.66
CA PRO A 4 -8.65 -9.16 5.04
C PRO A 4 -8.54 -9.48 6.54
N GLU A 5 -9.27 -8.77 7.39
CA GLU A 5 -9.31 -8.97 8.84
C GLU A 5 -9.95 -10.31 9.20
N ASP A 6 -11.02 -10.69 8.49
CA ASP A 6 -11.64 -12.01 8.63
C ASP A 6 -10.64 -13.13 8.30
N LEU A 7 -9.83 -12.93 7.24
CA LEU A 7 -8.79 -13.88 6.86
C LEU A 7 -7.69 -13.98 7.92
N GLU A 8 -7.30 -12.87 8.54
CA GLU A 8 -6.32 -12.87 9.64
C GLU A 8 -6.87 -13.64 10.84
N ALA A 9 -8.12 -13.38 11.22
CA ALA A 9 -8.77 -14.08 12.33
C ALA A 9 -8.83 -15.59 12.11
N VAL A 10 -9.22 -16.03 10.91
CA VAL A 10 -9.25 -17.46 10.55
C VAL A 10 -7.84 -18.06 10.57
N THR A 11 -6.85 -17.35 10.03
CA THR A 11 -5.46 -17.82 9.97
C THR A 11 -4.87 -17.98 11.38
N GLN A 12 -5.10 -17.01 12.26
CA GLN A 12 -4.64 -17.08 13.65
C GLN A 12 -5.36 -18.20 14.43
N GLY A 13 -6.67 -18.37 14.22
CA GLY A 13 -7.43 -19.47 14.80
C GLY A 13 -6.92 -20.85 14.34
N PHE A 14 -6.56 -20.98 13.06
CA PHE A 14 -6.00 -22.20 12.50
C PHE A 14 -4.60 -22.50 13.09
N LEU A 15 -3.71 -21.52 13.12
CA LEU A 15 -2.39 -21.66 13.76
C LEU A 15 -2.49 -21.98 15.25
N GLY A 16 -3.46 -21.40 15.95
CA GLY A 16 -3.75 -21.70 17.36
C GLY A 16 -4.07 -23.17 17.59
N LYS A 17 -4.87 -23.79 16.70
CA LYS A 17 -5.15 -25.24 16.76
C LYS A 17 -3.91 -26.08 16.45
N LEU A 18 -3.13 -25.71 15.44
CA LEU A 18 -1.93 -26.47 15.06
C LEU A 18 -0.83 -26.42 16.13
N ARG A 19 -0.72 -25.32 16.89
CA ARG A 19 0.21 -25.20 18.03
C ARG A 19 -0.07 -26.17 19.17
N GLN A 20 -1.25 -26.79 19.21
CA GLN A 20 -1.57 -27.84 20.19
C GLN A 20 -0.95 -29.18 19.83
N ASP A 21 -0.55 -29.39 18.57
CA ASP A 21 0.11 -30.61 18.13
C ASP A 21 1.62 -30.54 18.42
N LYS A 22 2.08 -31.34 19.39
CA LYS A 22 3.49 -31.40 19.80
C LYS A 22 4.44 -31.90 18.71
N ARG A 23 3.94 -32.46 17.60
CA ARG A 23 4.75 -32.87 16.44
C ARG A 23 5.11 -31.70 15.53
N LEU A 24 4.40 -30.58 15.65
CA LEU A 24 4.59 -29.40 14.82
C LEU A 24 5.39 -28.34 15.60
N THR A 25 6.46 -27.83 14.99
CA THR A 25 7.31 -26.77 15.56
C THR A 25 7.55 -25.70 14.51
N GLY A 26 7.80 -24.45 14.95
CA GLY A 26 8.13 -23.35 14.03
C GLY A 26 6.96 -22.80 13.20
N LEU A 27 5.71 -22.99 13.63
CA LEU A 27 4.54 -22.46 12.92
C LEU A 27 4.42 -20.93 13.05
N PHE A 28 4.56 -20.23 11.92
CA PHE A 28 4.36 -18.78 11.81
C PHE A 28 3.66 -18.41 10.50
N THR A 29 3.07 -17.22 10.47
CA THR A 29 2.54 -16.59 9.25
C THR A 29 3.05 -15.16 9.16
N PRO A 30 3.47 -14.67 7.99
CA PRO A 30 3.77 -13.25 7.78
C PRO A 30 2.51 -12.42 7.54
N PHE A 31 1.33 -13.04 7.40
CA PHE A 31 0.09 -12.33 7.10
C PHE A 31 -0.39 -11.53 8.31
N SER A 32 -0.55 -10.22 8.15
CA SER A 32 -1.20 -9.35 9.12
C SER A 32 -1.90 -8.19 8.41
N THR A 33 -3.04 -7.77 8.95
CA THR A 33 -3.77 -6.57 8.51
C THR A 33 -3.38 -5.32 9.31
N ALA A 34 -2.58 -5.45 10.35
CA ALA A 34 -2.12 -4.33 11.18
C ALA A 34 -0.99 -3.50 10.53
N VAL A 35 -0.93 -3.45 9.20
CA VAL A 35 0.02 -2.61 8.47
C VAL A 35 -0.52 -1.17 8.49
N PRO A 36 0.27 -0.15 8.89
CA PRO A 36 -0.20 1.22 8.89
C PRO A 36 -0.49 1.68 7.46
N GLU A 37 -1.75 2.03 7.21
CA GLU A 37 -2.21 2.60 5.94
C GLU A 37 -2.73 4.02 6.16
N ILE A 38 -2.43 4.92 5.23
CA ILE A 38 -3.00 6.27 5.21
C ILE A 38 -4.22 6.25 4.30
N LYS A 39 -5.41 6.34 4.89
CA LYS A 39 -6.65 6.51 4.14
C LYS A 39 -6.84 7.99 3.80
N LEU A 40 -6.85 8.30 2.51
CA LEU A 40 -7.15 9.64 2.01
C LEU A 40 -8.48 9.66 1.26
N GLU A 41 -9.37 10.57 1.65
CA GLU A 41 -10.62 10.84 0.96
C GLU A 41 -10.59 12.23 0.33
N VAL A 42 -10.72 12.31 -0.99
CA VAL A 42 -10.73 13.57 -1.74
C VAL A 42 -12.17 14.04 -1.94
N ASP A 43 -12.51 15.21 -1.40
CA ASP A 43 -13.81 15.85 -1.61
C ASP A 43 -13.90 16.44 -3.03
N ARG A 44 -14.57 15.70 -3.92
CA ARG A 44 -14.76 16.08 -5.33
C ARG A 44 -15.60 17.34 -5.50
N THR A 45 -16.52 17.62 -4.59
CA THR A 45 -17.40 18.81 -4.66
C THR A 45 -16.59 20.05 -4.35
N LYS A 46 -15.79 20.02 -3.28
CA LYS A 46 -14.90 21.12 -2.91
C LYS A 46 -13.84 21.40 -3.98
N VAL A 47 -13.26 20.34 -4.56
CA VAL A 47 -12.28 20.47 -5.66
C VAL A 47 -12.88 21.21 -6.86
N LYS A 48 -14.11 20.84 -7.27
CA LYS A 48 -14.82 21.53 -8.36
C LYS A 48 -15.16 22.98 -8.03
N LEU A 49 -15.59 23.27 -6.80
CA LEU A 49 -15.89 24.64 -6.36
C LEU A 49 -14.66 25.54 -6.36
N LEU A 50 -13.48 24.99 -6.04
CA LEU A 50 -12.21 25.71 -6.06
C LEU A 50 -11.61 25.82 -7.47
N GLY A 51 -12.27 25.27 -8.50
CA GLY A 51 -11.76 25.29 -9.88
C GLY A 51 -10.50 24.45 -10.10
N VAL A 52 -10.15 23.58 -9.14
CA VAL A 52 -8.97 22.72 -9.23
C VAL A 52 -9.33 21.46 -10.02
N ALA A 53 -8.45 21.05 -10.93
CA ALA A 53 -8.67 19.84 -11.69
C ALA A 53 -8.38 18.60 -10.82
N LEU A 54 -9.30 17.64 -10.79
CA LEU A 54 -9.21 16.49 -9.87
C LEU A 54 -7.95 15.63 -10.13
N ASN A 55 -7.50 15.58 -11.39
CA ASN A 55 -6.24 14.95 -11.80
C ASN A 55 -5.02 15.62 -11.15
N GLU A 56 -5.01 16.94 -10.97
CA GLU A 56 -3.91 17.66 -10.33
C GLU A 56 -3.82 17.34 -8.83
N VAL A 57 -4.95 17.11 -8.18
CA VAL A 57 -4.99 16.66 -6.78
C VAL A 57 -4.30 15.31 -6.65
N PHE A 58 -4.70 14.32 -7.46
CA PHE A 58 -4.12 12.98 -7.41
C PHE A 58 -2.65 12.93 -7.85
N SER A 59 -2.25 13.70 -8.87
CA SER A 59 -0.84 13.75 -9.30
C SER A 59 0.05 14.39 -8.23
N THR A 60 -0.40 15.46 -7.59
CA THR A 60 0.34 16.12 -6.50
C THR A 60 0.52 15.20 -5.30
N LEU A 61 -0.53 14.47 -4.92
CA LEU A 61 -0.47 13.47 -3.85
C LEU A 61 0.49 12.32 -4.18
N GLN A 62 0.46 11.82 -5.42
CA GLN A 62 1.36 10.76 -5.86
C GLN A 62 2.83 11.19 -5.80
N VAL A 63 3.15 12.41 -6.24
CA VAL A 63 4.51 12.98 -6.17
C VAL A 63 4.95 13.10 -4.70
N ASN A 64 4.15 13.76 -3.85
CA ASN A 64 4.56 14.05 -2.47
C ASN A 64 4.61 12.81 -1.55
N LEU A 65 3.76 11.79 -1.77
CA LEU A 65 3.67 10.62 -0.88
C LEU A 65 4.48 9.41 -1.36
N GLY A 66 4.64 9.23 -2.68
CA GLY A 66 5.24 8.02 -3.25
C GLY A 66 6.43 8.26 -4.17
N GLY A 67 6.67 9.52 -4.53
CA GLY A 67 7.51 9.88 -5.66
C GLY A 67 6.91 9.42 -6.99
N ALA A 68 7.00 10.26 -8.02
CA ALA A 68 6.61 9.88 -9.37
C ALA A 68 7.85 9.51 -10.19
N TYR A 69 7.83 8.32 -10.80
CA TYR A 69 8.76 8.00 -11.87
C TYR A 69 8.43 8.85 -13.10
N ILE A 70 9.40 9.62 -13.58
CA ILE A 70 9.19 10.53 -14.71
C ILE A 70 9.74 9.90 -16.00
N ASN A 71 11.02 9.53 -16.02
CA ASN A 71 11.69 9.04 -17.23
C ASN A 71 13.05 8.37 -16.94
N LEU A 72 13.73 7.99 -18.03
CA LEU A 72 15.11 7.50 -18.04
C LEU A 72 16.04 8.61 -18.53
N PHE A 73 17.10 8.89 -17.77
CA PHE A 73 18.18 9.80 -18.15
C PHE A 73 19.45 9.01 -18.48
N ASN A 74 20.03 9.23 -19.65
CA ASN A 74 21.30 8.61 -20.02
C ASN A 74 22.47 9.57 -19.72
N LYS A 75 23.44 9.10 -18.92
CA LYS A 75 24.69 9.80 -18.67
C LYS A 75 25.84 8.83 -18.88
N PHE A 76 26.75 9.18 -19.79
CA PHE A 76 27.93 8.37 -20.15
C PHE A 76 27.59 6.92 -20.56
N GLY A 77 26.50 6.73 -21.32
CA GLY A 77 26.07 5.42 -21.79
C GLY A 77 25.35 4.56 -20.75
N ARG A 78 25.24 5.02 -19.49
CA ARG A 78 24.43 4.37 -18.45
C ARG A 78 23.07 5.05 -18.33
N THR A 79 22.02 4.23 -18.26
CA THR A 79 20.63 4.68 -18.13
C THR A 79 20.22 4.69 -16.66
N TRP A 80 19.78 5.84 -16.17
CA TRP A 80 19.35 6.08 -14.79
C TRP A 80 17.84 6.36 -14.76
N ARG A 81 17.13 5.84 -13.75
CA ARG A 81 15.71 6.16 -13.52
C ARG A 81 15.61 7.48 -12.76
N VAL A 82 14.80 8.41 -13.26
CA VAL A 82 14.53 9.70 -12.62
C VAL A 82 13.21 9.62 -11.87
N TYR A 83 13.25 9.98 -10.59
CA TYR A 83 12.10 10.08 -9.70
C TYR A 83 11.99 11.51 -9.20
N VAL A 84 10.77 12.03 -9.04
CA VAL A 84 10.47 13.31 -8.39
C VAL A 84 9.70 13.02 -7.11
N GLN A 85 10.09 13.62 -5.99
CA GLN A 85 9.40 13.60 -4.70
C GLN A 85 9.00 15.02 -4.30
#